data_AF-A0A957X1G1-F1
#
_entry.id   AF-A0A957X1G1-F1
#
_cell.length_a   1.000
_cell.length_b   1.000
_cell.length_c   1.000
_cell.angle_alpha   90.00
_cell.angle_beta   90.00
_cell.angle_gamma   90.00
#
_symmetry.space_group_name_H-M   'P 1'
#
loop_
_entity.id
_entity.type
_entity.pdbx_description
1 polymer ?
#
loop_
_entity_poly.entity_id
_entity_poly.type
_entity_poly.pdbx_seq_one_letter_code
_entity_poly.pdbx_strand_id
1 'polypeptide(L)' 'MPKSLPIDPTTMRQPGVLTAPSIPLNRYRTDPQWEADRYGSAHLVRIYRDMLYLRAFETMLDQLKREG' A
#
# COMPACT_ATOMS: atom_id res chain seq x y z
N MET A 1 17.34 -8.68 -28.02
CA MET A 1 16.72 -8.16 -29.25
C MET A 1 15.99 -6.87 -28.93
N PRO A 2 16.32 -5.73 -29.56
CA PRO A 2 15.58 -4.50 -29.32
C PRO A 2 14.20 -4.65 -29.94
N LYS A 3 13.15 -4.62 -29.10
CA LYS A 3 11.78 -4.47 -29.59
C LYS A 3 11.66 -3.05 -30.13
N SER A 4 11.81 -2.86 -31.44
CA SER A 4 11.49 -1.59 -32.07
C SER A 4 9.96 -1.43 -32.04
N LEU A 5 9.51 -0.36 -31.38
CA LEU A 5 8.11 0.08 -31.40
C LEU A 5 8.05 1.26 -32.37
N PRO A 6 7.70 1.06 -33.65
CA PRO A 6 7.53 2.16 -34.58
C PRO A 6 6.37 3.05 -34.10
N ILE A 7 6.66 4.31 -33.81
CA ILE A 7 5.69 5.32 -33.36
C ILE A 7 5.43 6.26 -34.54
N ASP A 8 4.23 6.19 -35.10
CA ASP A 8 3.77 7.11 -36.15
C ASP A 8 2.79 8.15 -35.53
N PRO A 9 3.14 9.45 -35.56
CA PRO A 9 2.29 10.51 -35.01
C PRO A 9 0.89 10.59 -35.62
N THR A 10 0.72 10.17 -36.88
CA THR A 10 -0.56 10.23 -37.59
C THR A 10 -1.55 9.18 -37.08
N THR A 11 -1.05 8.03 -36.63
CA THR A 11 -1.86 6.92 -36.11
C THR A 11 -2.09 7.06 -34.61
N MET A 12 -1.06 7.42 -33.83
CA MET A 12 -1.17 7.53 -32.38
C MET A 12 -2.04 8.69 -31.88
N ARG A 13 -2.23 9.74 -32.70
CA ARG A 13 -3.01 10.93 -32.34
C ARG A 13 -4.42 10.94 -32.91
N GLN A 14 -4.90 9.81 -33.44
CA GLN A 14 -6.27 9.75 -33.95
C GLN A 14 -7.28 9.96 -32.82
N PRO A 15 -8.39 10.67 -33.07
CA PRO A 15 -9.48 10.80 -32.11
C PRO A 15 -10.02 9.43 -31.72
N GLY A 16 -10.19 9.19 -30.42
CA GLY A 16 -10.68 7.92 -29.90
C GLY A 16 -11.07 8.04 -28.43
N VAL A 17 -11.68 6.96 -27.92
CA VAL A 17 -12.08 6.86 -26.51
C VAL A 17 -11.15 5.88 -25.82
N LEU A 18 -10.42 6.35 -24.80
CA LEU A 18 -9.60 5.50 -23.96
C LEU A 18 -10.50 4.76 -22.95
N THR A 19 -10.70 3.46 -23.12
CA THR A 19 -11.38 2.62 -22.13
C THR A 19 -10.35 1.95 -21.22
N ALA A 20 -10.25 2.43 -19.98
CA ALA A 20 -9.42 1.76 -18.97
C ALA A 20 -10.18 0.56 -18.37
N PRO A 21 -9.50 -0.57 -18.09
CA PRO A 21 -10.10 -1.65 -17.32
C PRO A 21 -10.44 -1.15 -15.90
N SER A 22 -11.39 -1.82 -15.24
CA SER A 22 -11.67 -1.55 -13.83
C SER A 22 -10.42 -1.83 -13.00
N ILE A 23 -9.90 -0.80 -12.32
CA ILE A 23 -8.77 -0.91 -11.41
C ILE A 23 -9.32 -1.23 -10.03
N PRO A 24 -9.10 -2.45 -9.50
CA PRO A 24 -9.69 -2.82 -8.24
C PRO A 24 -8.89 -2.19 -7.09
N LEU A 25 -9.58 -1.45 -6.22
CA LEU A 25 -9.00 -0.78 -5.06
C LEU A 25 -9.10 -1.66 -3.81
N ASN A 26 -8.09 -1.60 -2.95
CA ASN A 26 -8.10 -2.26 -1.62
C ASN A 26 -8.53 -3.74 -1.64
N ARG A 27 -8.11 -4.48 -2.68
CA ARG A 27 -8.45 -5.91 -2.85
C ARG A 27 -7.90 -6.81 -1.76
N TYR A 28 -6.85 -6.36 -1.08
CA TYR A 28 -6.28 -7.09 0.03
C TYR A 28 -7.25 -7.05 1.20
N ARG A 29 -7.93 -8.17 1.40
CA ARG A 29 -8.73 -8.44 2.59
C ARG A 29 -8.07 -9.60 3.31
N THR A 30 -7.46 -9.32 4.46
CA THR A 30 -6.91 -10.40 5.27
C THR A 30 -8.00 -11.05 6.11
N ASP A 31 -7.86 -12.35 6.34
CA ASP A 31 -8.74 -13.14 7.18
C ASP A 31 -8.15 -13.22 8.60
N PRO A 32 -8.79 -12.60 9.61
CA PRO A 32 -8.30 -12.62 10.98
C PRO A 32 -8.16 -14.03 11.56
N GLN A 33 -8.99 -14.98 11.13
CA GLN A 33 -8.90 -16.35 11.63
C GLN A 33 -7.65 -17.03 11.09
N TRP A 34 -7.41 -16.91 9.79
CA TRP A 34 -6.19 -17.43 9.16
C TRP A 34 -4.92 -16.81 9.75
N GLU A 35 -4.92 -15.50 10.03
CA GLU A 35 -3.78 -14.85 10.68
C GLU A 35 -3.55 -15.37 12.10
N ALA A 36 -4.63 -15.53 12.88
CA ALA A 36 -4.56 -16.08 14.22
C ALA A 36 -4.03 -17.52 14.21
N ASP A 37 -4.44 -18.34 13.23
CA ASP A 37 -3.95 -19.71 13.06
C ASP A 37 -2.48 -19.74 12.63
N ARG A 38 -2.07 -18.82 11.74
CA ARG A 38 -0.71 -18.78 11.18
C ARG A 38 0.34 -18.23 12.15
N TYR A 39 -0.02 -17.21 12.92
CA TYR A 39 0.91 -16.43 13.76
C TYR A 39 0.65 -16.57 15.26
N GLY A 40 -0.55 -17.01 15.66
CA GLY A 40 -0.97 -17.12 17.05
C GLY A 40 -1.48 -15.80 17.61
N SER A 41 -2.67 -15.82 18.22
CA SER A 41 -3.33 -14.61 18.75
C SER A 41 -2.47 -13.85 19.76
N ALA A 42 -1.77 -14.57 20.66
CA ALA A 42 -0.88 -13.93 21.64
C ALA A 42 0.28 -13.18 20.98
N HIS A 43 0.79 -13.70 19.86
CA HIS A 43 1.86 -13.05 19.11
C HIS A 43 1.35 -11.81 18.38
N LEU A 44 0.15 -11.88 17.77
CA LEU A 44 -0.49 -10.73 17.15
C LEU A 44 -0.72 -9.58 18.15
N VAL A 45 -1.20 -9.89 19.36
CA VAL A 45 -1.35 -8.90 20.44
C VAL A 45 0.00 -8.29 20.83
N ARG A 46 1.06 -9.11 20.91
CA ARG A 46 2.41 -8.62 21.22
C ARG A 46 2.95 -7.69 20.13
N ILE A 47 2.79 -8.04 18.86
CA ILE A 47 3.18 -7.19 17.72
C ILE A 47 2.47 -5.84 17.83
N TYR A 48 1.16 -5.84 18.05
CA TYR A 48 0.39 -4.60 18.20
C TYR A 48 0.90 -3.75 19.36
N ARG A 49 1.18 -4.36 20.52
CA ARG A 49 1.72 -3.65 21.69
C ARG A 49 3.06 -2.98 21.36
N ASP A 50 3.96 -3.70 20.70
CA ASP A 50 5.28 -3.18 20.36
C ASP A 50 5.17 -2.03 19.33
N MET A 51 4.26 -2.13 18.35
CA MET A 51 3.93 -1.04 17.41
C MET A 51 3.33 0.18 18.13
N LEU A 52 2.47 -0.04 19.11
CA LEU A 52 1.85 1.04 19.90
C LEU A 52 2.90 1.82 20.70
N TYR A 53 3.85 1.13 21.32
CA TYR A 53 4.94 1.78 22.03
C TYR A 53 5.83 2.62 21.10
N LEU A 54 6.17 2.09 19.93
CA LEU A 54 6.92 2.85 18.93
C LEU A 54 6.16 4.11 18.49
N ARG A 55 4.86 3.97 18.18
CA ARG A 55 4.02 5.11 17.79
C ARG A 55 3.92 6.16 18.89
N ALA A 56 3.77 5.74 20.15
CA ALA A 56 3.72 6.66 21.28
C ALA A 56 5.03 7.43 21.41
N PHE A 57 6.17 6.74 21.31
CA PHE A 57 7.49 7.37 21.33
C PHE A 57 7.69 8.36 20.18
N GLU A 58 7.36 7.99 18.95
CA GLU A 58 7.41 8.89 17.79
C GLU A 58 6.54 10.12 17.99
N THR A 59 5.34 9.95 18.56
CA THR A 59 4.43 11.06 18.86
C THR A 59 5.04 12.03 19.87
N MET A 60 5.67 11.50 20.93
CA MET A 60 6.35 12.33 21.92
C MET A 60 7.53 13.10 21.31
N LEU A 61 8.30 12.47 20.42
CA LEU A 61 9.38 13.14 19.70
C LEU A 61 8.87 14.23 18.77
N ASP A 62 7.75 14.02 18.07
CA ASP A 62 7.12 15.04 17.22
C ASP A 62 6.66 16.24 18.04
N GLN A 63 6.01 16.00 19.18
CA GLN A 63 5.58 17.04 20.11
C GLN A 63 6.77 17.88 20.58
N LEU A 64 7.83 17.24 21.05
CA LEU A 64 9.05 17.93 21.48
C LEU A 64 9.65 18.81 20.37
N LYS A 65 9.66 18.33 19.12
CA LYS A 65 10.18 19.11 17.98
C LYS A 65 9.32 20.33 17.63
N ARG A 66 8.03 20.27 17.91
CA ARG A 66 7.06 21.31 17.52
C ARG A 66 6.83 22.34 18.61
N GLU A 67 6.92 21.92 19.87
CA GLU A 67 6.70 22.76 21.05
C GLU A 67 8.02 23.25 21.70
N GLY A 68 9.16 22.71 21.26
CA GLY A 68 10.50 23.14 21.63
C GLY A 68 10.96 24.43 20.96
#